data_AF-A0AAP4UFQ9-F1
#
_entry.id   AF-A0AAP4UFQ9-F1
#
_cell.length_a   1.000
_cell.length_b   1.000
_cell.length_c   1.000
_cell.angle_alpha   90.00
_cell.angle_beta   90.00
_cell.angle_gamma   90.00
#
_symmetry.space_group_name_H-M   'P 1'
#
loop_
_entity.id
_entity.type
_entity.pdbx_description
1 polymer ?
#
loop_
_entity_poly.entity_id
_entity_poly.type
_entity_poly.pdbx_seq_one_letter_code
_entity_poly.pdbx_strand_id
1 'polypeptide(L)'
;MNLDEKLTLTGFKNLAHLADVIEAPKLNLEEYKIEHPKLFNALIDGVASQVRLNKMLNQHFQFRIVFEYLNEHYKSGQNLPSENDLALEIGSVKSVIREQLARLESLGYIDIIEHGKRNVWRSNLSFDS
;
A
#
# COMPACT_ATOMS: atom_id res chain seq x y z
N MET A 1 -12.27 18.76 5.27
CA MET A 1 -12.90 17.54 4.76
C MET A 1 -13.51 16.82 5.95
N ASN A 2 -14.82 16.63 5.93
CA ASN A 2 -15.49 15.81 6.94
C ASN A 2 -15.26 14.32 6.65
N LEU A 3 -15.64 13.48 7.59
CA LEU A 3 -15.26 12.07 7.58
C LEU A 3 -16.11 11.24 6.60
N ASP A 4 -17.30 11.71 6.26
CA ASP A 4 -18.18 11.09 5.26
C ASP A 4 -17.73 11.41 3.83
N GLU A 5 -17.25 12.64 3.59
CA GLU A 5 -16.52 13.03 2.37
C GLU A 5 -15.28 12.15 2.18
N LYS A 6 -14.55 11.87 3.27
CA LYS A 6 -13.35 11.03 3.23
C LYS A 6 -13.66 9.60 2.80
N LEU A 7 -14.67 8.97 3.42
CA LEU A 7 -15.12 7.62 3.05
C LEU A 7 -15.38 7.53 1.54
N THR A 8 -16.12 8.50 1.02
CA THR A 8 -16.48 8.58 -0.40
C THR A 8 -15.25 8.71 -1.30
N LEU A 9 -14.32 9.61 -0.97
CA LEU A 9 -13.08 9.82 -1.73
C LEU A 9 -12.17 8.59 -1.74
N THR A 10 -12.20 7.80 -0.67
CA THR A 10 -11.46 6.53 -0.59
C THR A 10 -12.18 5.34 -1.21
N GLY A 11 -13.38 5.54 -1.77
CA GLY A 11 -14.17 4.50 -2.44
C GLY A 11 -15.10 3.70 -1.53
N PHE A 12 -15.26 4.11 -0.26
CA PHE A 12 -16.22 3.50 0.66
C PHE A 12 -17.57 4.20 0.57
N LYS A 13 -18.65 3.41 0.42
CA LYS A 13 -20.01 3.94 0.29
C LYS A 13 -20.56 4.48 1.61
N ASN A 14 -20.21 3.83 2.72
CA ASN A 14 -20.65 4.14 4.08
C ASN A 14 -19.84 3.31 5.10
N LEU A 15 -20.14 3.46 6.39
CA LEU A 15 -19.49 2.69 7.45
C LEU A 15 -19.77 1.19 7.40
N ALA A 16 -20.96 0.76 6.97
CA ALA A 16 -21.26 -0.66 6.83
C ALA A 16 -20.36 -1.31 5.77
N HIS A 17 -20.18 -0.66 4.62
CA HIS A 17 -19.26 -1.11 3.58
C HIS A 17 -17.81 -1.14 4.07
N LEU A 18 -17.38 -0.18 4.89
CA LEU A 18 -16.06 -0.21 5.51
C LEU A 18 -15.92 -1.41 6.48
N ALA A 19 -16.93 -1.64 7.33
CA ALA A 19 -16.96 -2.74 8.29
C ALA A 19 -16.91 -4.12 7.60
N ASP A 20 -17.61 -4.26 6.47
CA ASP A 20 -17.57 -5.46 5.64
C ASP A 20 -16.17 -5.68 5.05
N VAL A 21 -15.54 -4.63 4.52
CA VAL A 21 -14.20 -4.70 3.92
C VAL A 21 -13.12 -5.09 4.92
N ILE A 22 -13.22 -4.62 6.18
CA ILE A 22 -12.28 -4.99 7.25
C ILE A 22 -12.69 -6.26 8.00
N GLU A 23 -13.73 -6.97 7.55
CA GLU A 23 -14.27 -8.18 8.17
C GLU A 23 -14.63 -8.00 9.67
N ALA A 24 -15.01 -6.79 10.07
CA ALA A 24 -15.36 -6.44 11.44
C ALA A 24 -16.80 -5.89 11.55
N PRO A 25 -17.84 -6.63 11.13
CA PRO A 25 -19.23 -6.16 11.09
C PRO A 25 -19.81 -5.87 12.49
N LYS A 26 -19.16 -6.34 13.56
CA LYS A 26 -19.57 -6.10 14.95
C LYS A 26 -18.90 -4.89 15.58
N LEU A 27 -17.93 -4.26 14.91
CA LEU A 27 -17.24 -3.08 15.42
C LEU A 27 -18.16 -1.86 15.30
N ASN A 28 -18.39 -1.15 16.41
CA ASN A 28 -19.18 0.07 16.39
C ASN A 28 -18.34 1.24 15.83
N LEU A 29 -18.27 1.33 14.50
CA LEU A 29 -17.49 2.36 13.82
C LEU A 29 -18.04 3.78 14.03
N GLU A 30 -19.33 3.93 14.31
CA GLU A 30 -19.94 5.24 14.60
C GLU A 30 -19.41 5.81 15.92
N GLU A 31 -19.39 4.99 16.97
CA GLU A 31 -18.87 5.38 18.29
C GLU A 31 -17.35 5.65 18.21
N TYR A 32 -16.59 4.76 17.57
CA TYR A 32 -15.15 4.94 17.42
C TYR A 32 -14.80 6.20 16.60
N LYS A 33 -15.58 6.51 15.55
CA LYS A 33 -15.44 7.75 14.76
C LYS A 33 -15.57 9.00 15.62
N ILE A 34 -16.49 9.00 16.59
CA ILE A 34 -16.75 10.12 17.50
C ILE A 34 -15.65 10.23 18.55
N GLU A 35 -15.27 9.11 19.18
CA GLU A 35 -14.27 9.09 20.26
C GLU A 35 -12.85 9.35 19.76
N HIS A 36 -12.54 8.87 18.54
CA HIS A 36 -11.18 8.85 18.00
C HIS A 36 -11.09 9.32 16.53
N PRO A 37 -11.51 10.55 16.21
CA PRO A 37 -11.65 11.01 14.82
C PRO A 37 -10.33 10.99 14.02
N LYS A 38 -9.19 11.23 14.68
CA LYS A 38 -7.86 11.17 14.02
C LYS A 38 -7.44 9.73 13.70
N LEU A 39 -7.64 8.81 14.64
CA LEU A 39 -7.31 7.40 14.43
C LEU A 39 -8.26 6.78 13.39
N PHE A 40 -9.53 7.17 13.41
CA PHE A 40 -10.48 6.74 12.39
C PHE A 40 -10.11 7.22 10.99
N ASN A 41 -9.61 8.46 10.87
CA ASN A 41 -9.08 8.95 9.60
C ASN A 41 -7.89 8.12 9.11
N ALA A 42 -6.97 7.72 10.00
CA ALA A 42 -5.83 6.88 9.64
C ALA A 42 -6.28 5.45 9.26
N LEU A 43 -7.29 4.91 9.96
CA LEU A 43 -7.92 3.63 9.62
C LEU A 43 -8.45 3.66 8.19
N ILE A 44 -9.24 4.69 7.82
CA ILE A 44 -9.78 4.82 6.45
C ILE A 44 -8.65 4.81 5.42
N ASP A 45 -7.59 5.59 5.64
CA ASP A 45 -6.46 5.66 4.70
C ASP A 45 -5.75 4.31 4.56
N GLY A 46 -5.49 3.64 5.69
CA GLY A 46 -4.85 2.33 5.72
C GLY A 46 -5.66 1.27 4.99
N VAL A 47 -6.95 1.17 5.28
CA VAL A 47 -7.86 0.20 4.63
C VAL A 47 -7.97 0.51 3.13
N ALA A 48 -8.09 1.78 2.75
CA ALA A 48 -8.14 2.17 1.35
C ALA A 48 -6.85 1.80 0.60
N SER A 49 -5.69 1.97 1.22
CA SER A 49 -4.40 1.55 0.65
C SER A 49 -4.32 0.04 0.48
N GLN A 50 -4.78 -0.74 1.47
CA GLN A 50 -4.84 -2.21 1.36
C GLN A 50 -5.76 -2.67 0.22
N VAL A 51 -6.96 -2.07 0.10
CA VAL A 51 -7.90 -2.37 -1.00
C VAL A 51 -7.27 -2.06 -2.36
N ARG A 52 -6.58 -0.93 -2.50
CA ARG A 52 -5.87 -0.58 -3.74
C ARG A 52 -4.76 -1.57 -4.05
N LEU A 53 -3.95 -1.96 -3.05
CA LEU A 53 -2.91 -2.97 -3.23
C LEU A 53 -3.51 -4.30 -3.71
N ASN A 54 -4.52 -4.82 -3.01
CA ASN A 54 -5.15 -6.09 -3.36
C ASN A 54 -5.73 -6.07 -4.77
N LYS A 55 -6.35 -4.96 -5.17
CA LYS A 55 -6.80 -4.76 -6.54
C LYS A 55 -5.63 -4.84 -7.53
N MET A 56 -4.51 -4.16 -7.26
CA MET A 56 -3.32 -4.19 -8.11
C MET A 56 -2.71 -5.60 -8.23
N LEU A 57 -2.57 -6.31 -7.11
CA LEU A 57 -2.06 -7.69 -7.07
C LEU A 57 -2.93 -8.65 -7.90
N ASN A 58 -4.25 -8.46 -7.86
CA ASN A 58 -5.19 -9.31 -8.59
C ASN A 58 -5.31 -8.98 -10.08
N GLN A 59 -5.09 -7.72 -10.47
CA GLN A 59 -5.33 -7.24 -11.84
C GLN A 59 -4.06 -7.16 -12.70
N HIS A 60 -2.88 -7.04 -12.07
CA HIS A 60 -1.62 -6.81 -12.79
C HIS A 60 -0.59 -7.88 -12.44
N PHE A 61 -0.44 -8.87 -13.33
CA PHE A 61 0.48 -10.00 -13.14
C PHE A 61 1.94 -9.57 -12.88
N GLN A 62 2.47 -8.62 -13.66
CA GLN A 62 3.85 -8.14 -13.47
C GLN A 62 4.03 -7.40 -12.14
N PHE A 63 3.01 -6.63 -11.72
CA PHE A 63 3.03 -5.95 -10.41
C PHE A 63 3.10 -6.98 -9.29
N ARG A 64 2.28 -8.03 -9.36
CA ARG A 64 2.27 -9.11 -8.38
C ARG A 64 3.62 -9.80 -8.27
N ILE A 65 4.24 -10.19 -9.40
CA ILE A 65 5.57 -10.82 -9.39
C ILE A 65 6.60 -9.94 -8.68
N VAL A 66 6.67 -8.66 -9.04
CA VAL A 66 7.64 -7.73 -8.44
C VAL A 66 7.37 -7.55 -6.96
N PHE A 67 6.11 -7.37 -6.55
CA PHE A 67 5.74 -7.22 -5.15
C PHE A 67 6.10 -8.47 -4.32
N GLU A 68 5.72 -9.66 -4.79
CA GLU A 68 6.00 -10.93 -4.10
C GLU A 68 7.51 -11.15 -3.98
N TYR A 69 8.26 -10.94 -5.06
CA TYR A 69 9.72 -11.04 -5.04
C TYR A 69 10.34 -10.09 -4.00
N LEU A 70 9.94 -8.81 -4.01
CA LEU A 70 10.47 -7.84 -3.07
C LEU A 70 10.13 -8.19 -1.61
N ASN A 71 8.91 -8.69 -1.37
CA ASN A 71 8.46 -9.07 -0.05
C ASN A 71 9.15 -10.33 0.50
N GLU A 72 9.51 -11.27 -0.38
CA GLU A 72 10.22 -12.50 -0.01
C GLU A 72 11.72 -12.28 0.21
N HIS A 73 12.33 -11.39 -0.57
CA HIS A 73 13.79 -11.21 -0.60
C HIS A 73 14.30 -10.03 0.21
N TYR A 74 13.45 -9.05 0.55
CA TYR A 74 13.87 -7.83 1.24
C TYR A 74 13.03 -7.57 2.49
N LYS A 75 13.71 -7.15 3.55
CA LYS A 75 13.10 -6.65 4.78
C LYS A 75 12.76 -5.16 4.66
N SER A 76 11.77 -4.71 5.42
CA SER A 76 11.46 -3.28 5.53
C SER A 76 12.70 -2.48 5.96
N GLY A 77 12.89 -1.32 5.35
CA GLY A 77 14.05 -0.44 5.55
C GLY A 77 15.30 -0.83 4.73
N GLN A 78 15.30 -1.96 4.01
CA GLN A 78 16.45 -2.33 3.19
C GLN A 78 16.50 -1.57 1.87
N ASN A 79 17.71 -1.22 1.45
CA ASN A 79 17.94 -0.68 0.12
C ASN A 79 17.69 -1.76 -0.94
N LEU A 80 16.94 -1.40 -1.97
CA LEU A 80 16.76 -2.20 -3.16
C LEU A 80 17.98 -2.05 -4.09
N PRO A 81 18.33 -3.08 -4.86
CA PRO A 81 19.32 -2.98 -5.93
C PRO A 81 18.87 -2.02 -7.04
N SER A 82 19.74 -1.83 -8.03
CA SER A 82 19.38 -1.03 -9.19
C SER A 82 18.25 -1.69 -9.99
N GLU A 83 17.50 -0.90 -10.76
CA GLU A 83 16.46 -1.43 -11.66
C GLU A 83 17.00 -2.51 -12.63
N ASN A 84 18.27 -2.42 -12.98
CA ASN A 84 18.92 -3.37 -13.88
C ASN A 84 19.18 -4.71 -13.20
N ASP A 85 19.66 -4.67 -11.95
CA ASP A 85 19.94 -5.88 -11.18
C ASP A 85 18.63 -6.59 -10.81
N LEU A 86 17.62 -5.82 -10.37
CA LEU A 86 16.27 -6.35 -10.14
C LEU A 86 15.66 -6.99 -11.40
N ALA A 87 15.89 -6.41 -12.58
CA ALA A 87 15.41 -7.00 -13.83
C ALA A 87 16.09 -8.35 -14.11
N LEU A 88 17.39 -8.47 -13.86
CA LEU A 88 18.12 -9.73 -14.00
C LEU A 88 17.65 -10.78 -12.98
N GLU A 89 17.49 -10.37 -11.72
CA GLU A 89 17.06 -11.24 -10.62
C GLU A 89 15.64 -11.79 -10.81
N ILE A 90 14.70 -10.94 -11.27
CA ILE A 90 13.29 -11.30 -11.46
C ILE A 90 13.07 -11.99 -12.82
N GLY A 91 14.02 -11.91 -13.75
CA GLY A 91 13.85 -12.40 -15.13
C GLY A 91 12.88 -11.52 -15.92
N SER A 92 12.99 -10.20 -15.77
CA SER A 92 12.15 -9.20 -16.42
C SER A 92 12.98 -8.20 -17.23
N VAL A 93 12.32 -7.19 -17.81
CA VAL A 93 12.99 -6.08 -18.49
C VAL A 93 12.98 -4.84 -17.60
N LYS A 94 14.05 -4.04 -17.69
CA LYS A 94 14.24 -2.83 -16.87
C LYS A 94 13.05 -1.86 -16.91
N SER A 95 12.40 -1.70 -18.06
CA SER A 95 11.23 -0.82 -18.20
C SER A 95 10.03 -1.31 -17.37
N VAL A 96 9.78 -2.62 -17.32
CA VAL A 96 8.72 -3.23 -16.52
C VAL A 96 9.02 -3.04 -15.03
N ILE A 97 10.27 -3.30 -14.61
CA ILE A 97 10.70 -3.08 -13.23
C ILE A 97 10.49 -1.62 -12.83
N ARG A 98 10.97 -0.66 -13.61
CA ARG A 98 10.78 0.78 -13.34
C ARG A 98 9.31 1.15 -13.15
N GLU A 99 8.45 0.68 -14.05
CA GLU A 99 7.02 0.95 -13.96
C GLU A 99 6.42 0.36 -12.67
N GLN A 100 6.78 -0.87 -12.30
CA GLN A 100 6.26 -1.49 -11.09
C GLN A 100 6.79 -0.82 -9.83
N LEU A 101 8.07 -0.42 -9.80
CA LEU A 101 8.63 0.33 -8.67
C LEU A 101 7.95 1.69 -8.49
N ALA A 102 7.65 2.41 -9.59
CA ALA A 102 6.89 3.67 -9.52
C ALA A 102 5.46 3.46 -8.99
N ARG A 103 4.81 2.35 -9.36
CA ARG A 103 3.50 1.99 -8.80
C ARG A 103 3.60 1.67 -7.30
N LEU A 104 4.63 0.93 -6.88
CA LEU A 104 4.87 0.62 -5.46
C LEU A 104 5.18 1.88 -4.64
N GLU A 105 5.96 2.81 -5.18
CA GLU A 105 6.20 4.13 -4.61
C GLU A 105 4.87 4.90 -4.43
N SER A 106 4.03 4.96 -5.46
CA SER A 106 2.72 5.63 -5.37
C SER A 106 1.78 5.03 -4.33
N LEU A 107 2.01 3.77 -3.95
CA LEU A 107 1.28 3.05 -2.92
C LEU A 107 1.96 3.11 -1.54
N GLY A 108 3.13 3.74 -1.42
CA GLY A 108 3.88 3.90 -0.17
C GLY A 108 4.74 2.70 0.23
N TYR A 109 5.01 1.77 -0.69
CA TYR A 109 5.84 0.59 -0.44
C TYR A 109 7.32 0.80 -0.77
N ILE A 110 7.67 1.94 -1.36
CA ILE A 110 9.05 2.33 -1.67
C ILE A 110 9.27 3.80 -1.30
N ASP A 111 10.36 4.06 -0.58
CA ASP A 111 10.87 5.42 -0.37
C ASP A 111 12.02 5.72 -1.32
N ILE A 112 12.06 6.93 -1.87
CA ILE A 112 13.19 7.45 -2.64
C ILE A 112 14.02 8.37 -1.75
N ILE A 113 15.25 7.95 -1.41
CA ILE A 113 16.08 8.68 -0.43
C ILE A 113 17.02 9.70 -1.09
N GLU A 114 17.57 9.39 -2.26
CA GLU A 114 18.64 10.19 -2.88
C GLU A 114 18.31 10.61 -4.32
N HIS A 115 17.30 11.46 -4.52
CA HIS A 115 16.92 11.98 -5.85
C HIS A 115 16.82 10.88 -6.94
N GLY A 116 16.19 9.75 -6.61
CA GLY A 116 15.99 8.62 -7.53
C GLY A 116 17.14 7.61 -7.59
N LYS A 117 18.19 7.76 -6.78
CA LYS A 117 19.35 6.84 -6.81
C LYS A 117 19.23 5.62 -5.92
N ARG A 118 18.39 5.69 -4.88
CA ARG A 118 18.18 4.59 -3.93
C ARG A 118 16.72 4.48 -3.57
N ASN A 119 16.22 3.27 -3.73
CA ASN A 119 14.88 2.88 -3.32
C ASN A 119 15.00 2.06 -2.04
N VAL A 120 14.18 2.36 -1.05
CA VAL A 120 14.08 1.58 0.18
C VAL A 120 12.76 0.85 0.22
N TRP A 121 12.81 -0.45 0.46
CA TRP A 121 11.64 -1.29 0.58
C TRP A 121 10.90 -1.03 1.89
N ARG A 122 9.58 -0.89 1.81
CA ARG A 122 8.68 -0.78 2.96
C ARG A 122 7.68 -1.92 2.91
N SER A 123 8.14 -3.12 3.26
CA SER A 123 7.23 -4.26 3.51
C SER A 123 6.43 -3.96 4.77
N ASN A 124 5.12 -3.86 4.56
CA ASN A 124 4.11 -3.45 5.53
C ASN A 124 4.32 -2.03 6.08
N LEU A 125 3.20 -1.31 6.18
CA LEU A 125 3.05 -0.19 7.11
C LEU A 125 3.13 -0.76 8.55
N SER A 126 4.28 -1.31 8.95
CA SER A 126 4.61 -1.38 10.36
C SER A 126 4.92 0.06 10.75
N PHE A 127 4.00 0.65 11.51
CA PHE A 127 4.33 1.78 12.35
C PHE A 127 5.31 1.24 13.38
N ASP A 128 6.58 1.15 13.01
CA ASP A 128 7.65 0.91 13.97
C ASP A 128 7.68 2.15 14.87
N SER A 129 7.16 1.94 16.07
CA SER A 129 7.16 2.82 17.23
C SER A 129 8.56 3.10 17.75
#